data_AF-A0A7J9F8T0-F1
#
_entry.id   AF-A0A7J9F8T0-F1
#
_cell.length_a   1.000
_cell.length_b   1.000
_cell.length_c   1.000
_cell.angle_alpha   90.00
_cell.angle_beta   90.00
_cell.angle_gamma   90.00
#
_symmetry.space_group_name_H-M   'P 1'
#
loop_
_entity.id
_entity.type
_entity.pdbx_description
1 polymer ?
#
loop_
_entity_poly.entity_id
_entity_poly.type
_entity_poly.pdbx_seq_one_letter_code
_entity_poly.pdbx_strand_id
1 'polypeptide(L)' 'MWDKRLTEIFYDICIKEILKDNTPGTHFTKDGWLKIMTNFEKETNTGLV' A
#
# COMPACT_ATOMS: atom_id res chain seq x y z
N MET A 1 4.41 11.99 -10.24
CA MET A 1 5.70 12.19 -9.54
C MET A 1 5.48 11.75 -8.10
N TRP A 2 6.32 10.87 -7.56
CA TRP A 2 6.21 10.46 -6.15
C TRP A 2 6.71 11.61 -5.26
N ASP A 3 5.81 12.20 -4.47
CA ASP A 3 6.18 13.16 -3.44
C ASP A 3 6.38 12.46 -2.09
N LYS A 4 6.88 13.20 -1.10
CA LYS A 4 7.15 12.68 0.24
C LYS A 4 5.90 12.06 0.88
N ARG A 5 4.74 12.70 0.73
CA ARG A 5 3.46 12.23 1.29
C ARG A 5 3.01 10.93 0.62
N LEU A 6 3.05 10.86 -0.71
CA LEU A 6 2.71 9.64 -1.45
C LEU A 6 3.63 8.48 -1.07
N THR A 7 4.92 8.78 -0.91
CA THR A 7 5.93 7.79 -0.52
C THR A 7 5.68 7.26 0.89
N GLU A 8 5.38 8.14 1.85
CA GLU A 8 5.05 7.76 3.23
C GLU A 8 3.77 6.91 3.31
N ILE A 9 2.70 7.30 2.61
CA ILE A 9 1.44 6.53 2.55
C ILE A 9 1.70 5.14 1.98
N PHE A 10 2.45 5.05 0.88
CA PHE A 10 2.76 3.76 0.25
C PHE A 10 3.56 2.84 1.19
N TYR A 11 4.58 3.36 1.87
CA TYR A 11 5.36 2.55 2.82
C TYR A 11 4.53 2.08 4.01
N ASP A 12 3.68 2.93 4.58
CA ASP A 12 2.81 2.55 5.69
C ASP A 12 1.85 1.41 5.31
N ILE A 13 1.26 1.48 4.11
CA ILE A 13 0.40 0.43 3.57
C ILE A 13 1.18 -0.87 3.34
N CYS A 14 2.38 -0.80 2.77
CA CYS A 14 3.24 -1.97 2.57
C CYS A 14 3.61 -2.65 3.90
N ILE A 15 3.99 -1.87 4.92
CA ILE A 15 4.33 -2.40 6.26
C ILE A 15 3.10 -3.10 6.87
N LYS A 16 1.92 -2.48 6.79
CA LYS A 16 0.67 -3.07 7.29
C LYS A 16 0.33 -4.39 6.61
N GLU A 17 0.64 -4.57 5.33
CA GLU A 17 0.39 -5.84 4.62
C GLU A 17 1.47 -6.90 4.90
N ILE A 18 2.73 -6.50 5.11
CA ILE A 18 3.79 -7.42 5.58
C ILE A 18 3.41 -8.02 6.94
N LEU A 19 2.91 -7.20 7.87
CA LEU A 19 2.51 -7.64 9.21
C LEU A 19 1.31 -8.60 9.22
N LYS A 20 0.59 -8.76 8.10
CA LYS A 20 -0.55 -9.68 7.96
C LYS A 20 -0.16 -11.04 7.37
N ASP A 21 1.13 -11.37 7.33
CA ASP A 21 1.69 -12.57 6.68
C ASP A 21 1.34 -12.70 5.19
N ASN A 22 1.00 -11.60 4.51
CA ASN A 22 0.74 -11.61 3.05
C ASN A 22 2.02 -11.63 2.20
N THR A 23 3.19 -11.83 2.82
CA THR A 23 4.50 -11.95 2.18
C THR A 23 5.13 -13.30 2.51
N PRO A 24 4.92 -14.36 1.70
CA PRO A 24 5.54 -15.67 1.88
C PRO A 24 7.03 -15.67 1.47
N GLY A 25 7.80 -14.67 1.92
CA GLY A 25 9.19 -14.42 1.53
C GLY A 25 9.45 -12.93 1.34
N THR A 26 9.99 -12.55 0.18
CA THR A 26 10.41 -11.17 -0.15
C THR A 26 9.41 -10.40 -1.00
N HIS A 27 8.27 -10.99 -1.36
CA HIS A 27 7.29 -10.41 -2.27
C HIS A 27 5.88 -10.55 -1.73
N PHE A 28 5.02 -9.59 -2.08
CA PHE A 28 3.58 -9.68 -1.85
C PHE A 28 2.97 -10.74 -2.76
N THR A 29 1.99 -11.48 -2.24
CA THR A 29 1.09 -12.28 -3.09
C THR A 29 0.29 -11.36 -4.02
N LYS A 30 -0.33 -11.92 -5.06
CA LYS A 30 -1.23 -11.15 -5.94
C LYS A 30 -2.35 -10.45 -5.15
N ASP A 31 -2.91 -11.15 -4.17
CA ASP A 31 -3.96 -10.61 -3.30
C ASP A 31 -3.43 -9.53 -2.35
N GLY A 32 -2.22 -9.71 -1.80
CA GLY A 32 -1.54 -8.69 -1.01
C GLY A 32 -1.28 -7.43 -1.83
N TRP A 33 -0.79 -7.58 -3.06
CA TRP A 33 -0.56 -6.46 -3.97
C TRP A 33 -1.85 -5.73 -4.34
N LEU A 34 -2.93 -6.45 -4.64
CA LEU A 34 -4.23 -5.85 -4.94
C LEU A 34 -4.73 -5.00 -3.76
N LYS A 35 -4.61 -5.50 -2.53
CA LYS A 35 -4.97 -4.74 -1.32
C LYS A 35 -4.13 -3.48 -1.14
N ILE A 36 -2.82 -3.57 -1.40
CA ILE A 36 -1.93 -2.39 -1.34
C ILE A 36 -2.43 -1.32 -2.30
N MET A 37 -2.70 -1.68 -3.56
CA MET A 37 -3.14 -0.73 -4.57
C MET A 37 -4.51 -0.13 -4.24
N THR A 38 -5.48 -0.93 -3.79
CA THR A 38 -6.80 -0.44 -3.39
C THR A 38 -6.73 0.52 -2.21
N ASN A 39 -5.94 0.20 -1.19
CA ASN A 39 -5.77 1.08 -0.03
C ASN A 39 -5.01 2.35 -0.41
N PHE A 40 -4.00 2.24 -1.26
CA PHE A 40 -3.21 3.38 -1.72
C PHE A 40 -4.08 4.35 -2.50
N GLU A 41 -4.85 3.84 -3.48
CA GLU A 41 -5.80 4.65 -4.24
C GLU A 41 -6.82 5.34 -3.34
N LYS A 42 -7.36 4.63 -2.35
CA LYS A 42 -8.29 5.22 -1.38
C LYS A 42 -7.63 6.36 -0.60
N GLU A 43 -6.48 6.13 0.01
CA GLU A 43 -5.76 7.14 0.81
C GLU A 43 -5.36 8.36 -0.04
N THR A 44 -5.01 8.17 -1.32
CA THR A 44 -4.56 9.27 -2.19
C THR A 44 -5.67 9.98 -2.95
N ASN A 45 -6.79 9.31 -3.26
CA ASN A 45 -7.93 9.89 -3.97
C ASN A 45 -8.97 10.53 -3.04
N THR A 46 -8.91 10.31 -1.72
CA THR A 46 -9.83 10.97 -0.77
C THR A 46 -9.45 12.45 -0.49
N GLY A 47 -8.55 13.04 -1.29
CA GLY A 47 -8.23 14.48 -1.26
C GLY A 47 -9.16 15.37 -2.09
N LEU A 48 -10.20 14.82 -2.74
CA LEU A 48 -11.19 15.56 -3.52
C LEU A 48 -12.61 15.00 -3.25
N VAL A 49 -13.20 15.37 -2.11
CA VAL A 49 -14.66 15.46 -1.94
C VAL A 49 -14.95 16.70 -1.09
#